data_AF-A0A6H2NSD7-F1
#
_entry.id   AF-A0A6H2NSD7-F1
#
_cell.length_a   1.000
_cell.length_b   1.000
_cell.length_c   1.000
_cell.angle_alpha   90.00
_cell.angle_beta   90.00
_cell.angle_gamma   90.00
#
_symmetry.space_group_name_H-M   'P 1'
#
loop_
_entity.id
_entity.type
_entity.pdbx_description
1 polymer ?
#
loop_
_entity_poly.entity_id
_entity_poly.type
_entity_poly.pdbx_seq_one_letter_code
_entity_poly.pdbx_strand_id
1 'polypeptide(L)'
;MALKAAEAGHSLQEFYDFSTQASAEALPKTVEQFFADCRSRSQSLQDGGMARLIECADATLTVQIAHDSRTKKYYQLAGERYLVVLLDDETRCRSGLRKLGYSLPVSKG
;
A
#
# COMPACT_ATOMS: atom_id res chain seq x y z
N MET A 1 8.17 18.99 8.93
CA MET A 1 6.93 19.49 9.57
C MET A 1 5.70 19.27 8.68
N ALA A 2 5.69 19.70 7.41
CA ALA A 2 4.51 19.56 6.54
C ALA A 2 4.06 18.10 6.27
N LEU A 3 5.00 17.16 6.00
CA LEU A 3 4.64 15.76 5.81
C LEU A 3 4.03 15.11 7.07
N LYS A 4 4.54 15.44 8.26
CA LYS A 4 3.97 14.94 9.52
C LYS A 4 2.54 15.45 9.75
N ALA A 5 2.24 16.68 9.32
CA ALA A 5 0.88 17.21 9.38
C ALA A 5 -0.05 16.49 8.39
N ALA A 6 0.43 16.21 7.17
CA ALA A 6 -0.33 15.45 6.18
C ALA A 6 -0.58 13.99 6.62
N GLU A 7 0.41 13.36 7.28
CA GLU A 7 0.28 12.03 7.88
C GLU A 7 -0.77 12.01 9.00
N ALA A 8 -0.88 13.08 9.79
CA ALA A 8 -1.92 13.25 10.81
C ALA A 8 -3.32 13.58 10.23
N GLY A 9 -3.46 13.60 8.90
CA GLY A 9 -4.72 13.86 8.21
C GLY A 9 -5.07 15.35 8.06
N HIS A 10 -4.17 16.27 8.40
CA HIS A 10 -4.42 17.69 8.16
C HIS A 10 -4.35 18.01 6.67
N SER A 11 -5.37 18.72 6.18
CA SER A 11 -5.43 19.12 4.78
C SER A 11 -4.41 20.22 4.50
N LEU A 12 -3.41 19.89 3.68
CA LEU A 12 -2.47 20.87 3.14
C LEU A 12 -3.17 21.95 2.29
N GLN A 13 -4.37 21.67 1.76
CA GLN A 13 -5.21 22.64 1.06
C GLN A 13 -5.75 23.70 2.03
N GLU A 14 -6.26 23.31 3.20
CA GLU A 14 -6.79 24.26 4.19
C GLU A 14 -5.69 25.20 4.71
N PHE A 15 -4.47 24.68 4.88
CA PHE A 15 -3.31 25.50 5.24
C PHE A 15 -2.90 26.49 4.13
N TYR A 16 -2.98 26.07 2.88
CA TYR A 16 -2.72 26.94 1.73
C TYR A 16 -3.77 28.05 1.62
N ASP A 17 -5.04 27.69 1.75
CA ASP A 17 -6.17 28.63 1.66
C ASP A 17 -6.12 29.65 2.81
N PHE A 18 -5.78 29.22 4.04
CA PHE A 18 -5.57 30.10 5.17
C PHE A 18 -4.40 31.08 4.96
N SER A 19 -3.29 30.60 4.41
CA SER A 19 -2.11 31.43 4.14
C SER A 19 -2.39 32.47 3.04
N THR A 20 -3.21 32.11 2.05
CA THR A 20 -3.63 32.99 0.96
C THR A 20 -4.65 34.02 1.44
N GLN A 21 -5.55 33.67 2.35
CA GLN A 21 -6.52 34.60 2.94
C GLN A 21 -5.90 35.55 3.97
N ALA A 22 -4.85 35.13 4.68
CA ALA A 22 -4.16 35.94 5.68
C ALA A 22 -3.13 36.93 5.08
N SER A 23 -2.77 36.75 3.79
CA SER A 23 -1.75 37.57 3.12
C SER A 23 -2.39 38.60 2.20
N ALA A 24 -1.97 39.86 2.31
CA ALA A 24 -2.42 40.95 1.42
C ALA A 24 -1.83 40.87 0.00
N GLU A 25 -0.75 40.11 -0.18
CA GLU A 25 -0.07 39.86 -1.46
C GLU A 25 -0.11 38.37 -1.80
N ALA A 26 -0.05 38.06 -3.10
CA ALA A 26 -0.01 36.69 -3.60
C ALA A 26 1.21 35.95 -3.02
N LEU A 27 1.02 34.67 -2.67
CA LEU A 27 2.10 33.84 -2.15
C LEU A 27 3.24 33.74 -3.18
N PRO A 28 4.52 33.78 -2.74
CA PRO A 28 5.64 33.55 -3.64
C PRO A 28 5.52 32.19 -4.33
N LYS A 29 5.84 32.12 -5.63
CA LYS A 29 5.80 30.88 -6.43
C LYS A 29 6.52 29.70 -5.76
N THR A 30 7.59 29.98 -5.01
CA THR A 30 8.34 28.96 -4.26
C THR A 30 7.51 28.28 -3.17
N VAL A 31 6.60 29.01 -2.54
CA VAL A 31 5.67 28.48 -1.52
C VAL A 31 4.58 27.65 -2.20
N GLU A 32 4.02 28.12 -3.31
CA GLU A 32 3.04 27.36 -4.10
C GLU A 32 3.61 26.01 -4.56
N GLN A 33 4.83 26.01 -5.10
CA GLN A 33 5.53 24.81 -5.54
C GLN A 33 5.78 23.84 -4.38
N PHE A 34 6.16 24.36 -3.20
CA PHE A 34 6.34 23.55 -2.00
C PHE A 34 5.05 22.83 -1.58
N PHE A 35 3.89 23.53 -1.60
CA PHE A 35 2.61 22.91 -1.27
C PHE A 35 2.17 21.88 -2.33
N ALA A 36 2.43 22.14 -3.61
CA ALA A 36 2.18 21.19 -4.68
C ALA A 36 3.00 19.90 -4.51
N ASP A 37 4.30 20.02 -4.23
CA ASP A 37 5.19 18.90 -3.98
C ASP A 37 4.78 18.11 -2.72
N CYS A 38 4.43 18.81 -1.63
CA CYS A 38 3.96 18.16 -0.41
C CYS A 38 2.68 17.37 -0.65
N ARG A 39 1.73 17.92 -1.41
CA ARG A 39 0.47 17.26 -1.73
C ARG A 39 0.68 16.04 -2.62
N SER A 40 1.48 16.19 -3.67
CA SER A 40 1.82 15.08 -4.56
C SER A 40 2.39 13.92 -3.75
N ARG A 41 3.37 14.18 -2.88
CA ARG A 41 4.02 13.16 -2.06
C ARG A 41 3.09 12.58 -0.99
N SER A 42 2.24 13.37 -0.35
CA SER A 42 1.32 12.87 0.68
C SER A 42 0.21 12.00 0.10
N GLN A 43 -0.22 12.24 -1.15
CA GLN A 43 -1.26 11.48 -1.84
C GLN A 43 -0.71 10.32 -2.68
N SER A 44 0.61 10.21 -2.81
CA SER A 44 1.26 9.15 -3.60
C SER A 44 1.22 7.78 -2.94
N LEU A 45 0.94 7.73 -1.64
CA LEU A 45 0.89 6.50 -0.85
C LEU A 45 -0.52 6.31 -0.32
N GLN A 46 -1.02 5.09 -0.39
CA GLN A 46 -2.29 4.69 0.20
C GLN A 46 -2.07 3.44 1.03
N ASP A 47 -2.64 3.41 2.24
CA ASP A 47 -2.64 2.21 3.05
C ASP A 47 -3.61 1.19 2.43
N GLY A 48 -3.06 0.06 1.99
CA GLY A 48 -3.80 -1.07 1.43
C GLY A 48 -4.36 -2.03 2.48
N GLY A 49 -4.13 -1.76 3.76
CA GLY A 49 -4.58 -2.57 4.88
C GLY A 49 -3.63 -3.71 5.26
N MET A 50 -4.12 -4.61 6.11
CA MET A 50 -3.33 -5.72 6.63
C MET A 50 -3.20 -6.86 5.61
N ALA A 51 -1.98 -7.40 5.52
CA ALA A 51 -1.68 -8.53 4.67
C ALA A 51 -0.91 -9.61 5.43
N ARG A 52 -1.07 -10.86 5.01
CA ARG A 52 -0.30 -12.00 5.52
C ARG A 52 0.88 -12.27 4.61
N LEU A 53 2.05 -12.37 5.21
CA LEU A 53 3.26 -12.84 4.56
C LEU A 53 3.34 -14.36 4.68
N ILE A 54 3.56 -15.04 3.56
CA ILE A 54 3.66 -16.50 3.48
C ILE A 54 5.03 -16.83 2.88
N GLU A 55 5.85 -17.54 3.63
CA GLU A 55 7.14 -18.05 3.15
C GLU A 55 6.94 -19.35 2.36
N CYS A 56 7.53 -19.40 1.18
CA CYS A 56 7.61 -20.61 0.35
C CYS A 56 8.94 -21.31 0.58
N ALA A 57 8.98 -22.62 0.30
CA ALA A 57 10.20 -23.42 0.42
C ALA A 57 11.34 -22.91 -0.48
N ASP A 58 11.00 -22.46 -1.69
CA ASP A 58 11.96 -21.97 -2.68
C ASP A 58 11.31 -20.91 -3.59
N ALA A 59 12.14 -20.20 -4.35
CA ALA A 59 11.71 -19.11 -5.21
C ALA A 59 10.91 -19.59 -6.44
N THR A 60 11.17 -20.82 -6.91
CA THR A 60 10.44 -21.40 -8.04
C THR A 60 8.99 -21.64 -7.67
N LEU A 61 8.73 -22.16 -6.47
CA LEU A 61 7.38 -22.34 -5.92
C LEU A 61 6.65 -20.99 -5.76
N THR A 62 7.33 -19.97 -5.25
CA THR A 62 6.77 -18.63 -5.08
C THR A 62 6.29 -18.06 -6.42
N VAL A 63 7.13 -18.12 -7.46
CA VAL A 63 6.77 -17.66 -8.81
C VAL A 63 5.65 -18.50 -9.40
N GLN A 64 5.67 -19.82 -9.24
CA GLN A 64 4.60 -20.69 -9.75
C GLN A 64 3.24 -20.33 -9.14
N ILE A 65 3.15 -20.16 -7.82
CA ILE A 65 1.90 -19.81 -7.15
C ILE A 65 1.45 -18.38 -7.51
N ALA A 66 2.38 -17.43 -7.60
CA ALA A 66 2.05 -16.04 -7.96
C ALA A 66 1.57 -15.90 -9.41
N HIS A 67 2.05 -16.74 -10.32
CA HIS A 67 1.68 -16.67 -11.74
C HIS A 67 0.55 -17.63 -12.13
N ASP A 68 0.17 -18.58 -11.28
CA ASP A 68 -0.93 -19.49 -11.57
C ASP A 68 -2.26 -18.73 -11.70
N SER A 69 -3.01 -19.03 -12.76
CA SER A 69 -4.26 -18.35 -13.12
C SER A 69 -5.33 -18.34 -12.01
N ARG A 70 -5.30 -19.29 -11.09
CA ARG A 70 -6.26 -19.46 -9.99
C ARG A 70 -5.89 -18.64 -8.75
N THR A 71 -4.61 -18.29 -8.59
CA THR A 71 -4.05 -17.66 -7.39
C THR A 71 -3.47 -16.27 -7.65
N LYS A 72 -3.05 -15.96 -8.89
CA LYS A 72 -2.43 -14.68 -9.29
C LYS A 72 -3.23 -13.41 -8.98
N LYS A 73 -4.56 -13.54 -8.81
CA LYS A 73 -5.43 -12.41 -8.50
C LYS A 73 -5.32 -11.95 -7.04
N TYR A 74 -4.79 -12.81 -6.19
CA TYR A 74 -4.85 -12.61 -4.75
C TYR A 74 -3.48 -12.70 -4.07
N TYR A 75 -2.54 -13.42 -4.70
CA TYR A 75 -1.16 -13.52 -4.25
C TYR A 75 -0.28 -12.53 -5.01
N GLN A 76 0.47 -11.75 -4.26
CA GLN A 76 1.49 -10.85 -4.77
C GLN A 76 2.88 -11.35 -4.36
N LEU A 77 3.86 -11.22 -5.24
CA LEU A 77 5.25 -11.53 -4.91
C LEU A 77 5.81 -10.48 -3.96
N ALA A 78 6.39 -10.93 -2.85
CA ALA A 78 7.16 -10.11 -1.93
C ALA A 78 8.59 -10.63 -1.86
N GLY A 79 9.45 -10.09 -2.73
CA GLY A 79 10.80 -10.61 -2.91
C GLY A 79 10.80 -12.00 -3.55
N GLU A 80 11.81 -12.81 -3.24
CA GLU A 80 12.07 -14.06 -3.97
C GLU A 80 11.31 -15.26 -3.41
N ARG A 81 11.08 -15.32 -2.10
CA ARG A 81 10.52 -16.50 -1.41
C ARG A 81 9.24 -16.24 -0.64
N TYR A 82 8.68 -15.02 -0.73
CA TYR A 82 7.46 -14.69 -0.02
C TYR A 82 6.32 -14.32 -0.95
N LEU A 83 5.13 -14.71 -0.51
CA LEU A 83 3.86 -14.32 -1.09
C LEU A 83 3.09 -13.49 -0.07
N VAL A 84 2.43 -12.45 -0.56
CA VAL A 84 1.56 -11.60 0.25
C VAL A 84 0.12 -11.76 -0.21
N VAL A 85 -0.78 -11.86 0.76
CA VAL A 85 -2.23 -11.92 0.56
C VAL A 85 -2.91 -10.93 1.49
N LEU A 86 -3.84 -10.12 0.98
CA LEU A 86 -4.69 -9.26 1.81
C LEU A 86 -5.59 -10.11 2.71
N LEU A 87 -5.77 -9.70 3.97
CA LEU A 87 -6.59 -10.47 4.92
C LEU A 87 -8.01 -10.74 4.40
N ASP A 88 -8.60 -9.79 3.69
CA ASP A 88 -9.96 -9.90 3.14
C ASP A 88 -10.10 -11.05 2.11
N ASP A 89 -9.03 -11.41 1.42
CA ASP A 89 -9.01 -12.46 0.39
C ASP A 89 -8.38 -13.78 0.90
N GLU A 90 -8.01 -13.86 2.17
CA GLU A 90 -7.30 -15.00 2.75
C GLU A 90 -8.05 -16.33 2.54
N THR A 91 -9.36 -16.34 2.78
CA THR A 91 -10.20 -17.55 2.64
C THR A 91 -10.25 -18.03 1.19
N ARG A 92 -10.35 -17.11 0.23
CA ARG A 92 -10.38 -17.41 -1.20
C ARG A 92 -9.02 -17.93 -1.66
N CYS A 93 -7.95 -17.31 -1.19
CA CYS A 93 -6.58 -17.73 -1.40
C CYS A 93 -6.29 -19.15 -0.94
N ARG A 94 -6.68 -19.49 0.29
CA ARG A 94 -6.53 -20.84 0.84
C ARG A 94 -7.26 -21.87 -0.02
N SER A 95 -8.41 -21.53 -0.60
CA SER A 95 -9.10 -22.41 -1.54
C SER A 95 -8.30 -22.61 -2.84
N GLY A 96 -7.64 -21.57 -3.34
CA GLY A 96 -6.74 -21.63 -4.50
C GLY A 96 -5.52 -22.51 -4.25
N LEU A 97 -4.84 -22.34 -3.12
CA LEU A 97 -3.72 -23.20 -2.72
C LEU A 97 -4.12 -24.67 -2.61
N ARG A 98 -5.28 -24.96 -2.00
CA ARG A 98 -5.79 -26.33 -1.90
C ARG A 98 -5.99 -26.98 -3.27
N LYS A 99 -6.44 -26.23 -4.27
CA LYS A 99 -6.59 -26.71 -5.65
C LYS A 99 -5.25 -26.96 -6.35
N LEU A 100 -4.16 -26.34 -5.87
CA LEU A 100 -2.79 -26.57 -6.33
C LEU A 100 -2.09 -27.69 -5.55
N GLY A 101 -2.75 -28.29 -4.55
CA GLY A 101 -2.17 -29.34 -3.71
C GLY A 101 -1.41 -28.82 -2.49
N TYR A 102 -1.43 -27.50 -2.24
CA TYR A 102 -0.77 -26.89 -1.09
C TYR A 102 -1.76 -26.60 0.03
N SER A 103 -1.33 -26.84 1.27
CA SER A 103 -2.07 -26.45 2.46
C SER A 103 -1.26 -25.46 3.28
N LEU A 104 -1.84 -24.29 3.54
CA LEU A 104 -1.30 -23.36 4.52
C LEU A 104 -2.01 -23.62 5.86
N PRO A 105 -1.29 -23.91 6.96
CA PRO A 105 -1.91 -23.99 8.27
C PRO A 105 -2.50 -22.64 8.68
N VAL A 106 -3.51 -22.64 9.54
CA VAL A 106 -4.00 -21.40 10.14
C VAL A 106 -2.97 -20.99 11.18
N SER A 107 -2.24 -19.91 10.94
CA SER A 107 -1.34 -19.37 11.93
C SER A 107 -2.16 -18.96 13.16
N LYS A 108 -1.77 -19.46 14.33
CA LYS A 108 -2.23 -18.94 15.61
C LYS A 108 -1.54 -17.59 15.83
N GLY A 109 -2.07 -16.55 15.16
CA GLY A 109 -1.69 -15.16 15.40
C GLY A 109 -2.63 -14.56 16.42
#